data_AF-A0A3D3H7Y0-F1
#
_entry.id   AF-A0A3D3H7Y0-F1
#
_cell.length_a   1.000
_cell.length_b   1.000
_cell.length_c   1.000
_cell.angle_alpha   90.00
_cell.angle_beta   90.00
_cell.angle_gamma   90.00
#
_symmetry.space_group_name_H-M   'P 1'
#
loop_
_entity.id
_entity.type
_entity.pdbx_description
1 polymer ?
#
loop_
_entity_poly.entity_id
_entity_poly.type
_entity_poly.pdbx_seq_one_letter_code
_entity_poly.pdbx_strand_id
1 'polypeptide(L)'
;MDFGQILNNTLSQILSPTTFGFALAAIGLSIHFGFAGLLNMGVAGFMAVGAYGFAISILTLGLPWWAAALVGFVLAAVFALILGIPTLRLRGDYLAIVTIAAAEVVRLLF
;
A
#
# COMPACT_ATOMS: atom_id res chain seq x y z
N MET A 1 -10.80 35.38 4.59
CA MET A 1 -10.48 33.99 4.21
C MET A 1 -10.49 33.95 2.69
N ASP A 2 -9.35 33.67 2.07
CA ASP A 2 -9.24 33.68 0.61
C ASP A 2 -9.80 32.37 0.04
N PHE A 3 -11.13 32.34 -0.15
CA PHE A 3 -11.86 31.15 -0.60
C PHE A 3 -11.41 30.65 -1.98
N GLY A 4 -10.92 31.55 -2.85
CA GLY A 4 -10.40 31.17 -4.17
C GLY A 4 -9.11 30.36 -4.07
N GLN A 5 -8.22 30.73 -3.13
CA GLN A 5 -6.98 30.00 -2.88
C GLN A 5 -7.28 28.62 -2.25
N ILE A 6 -8.25 28.54 -1.33
CA ILE A 6 -8.68 27.27 -0.74
C ILE A 6 -9.19 26.31 -1.84
N LEU A 7 -10.07 26.79 -2.72
CA LEU A 7 -10.64 25.96 -3.79
C LEU A 7 -9.57 25.45 -4.75
N ASN A 8 -8.65 26.31 -5.20
CA ASN A 8 -7.56 25.91 -6.10
C ASN A 8 -6.61 24.89 -5.45
N ASN A 9 -6.30 25.07 -4.17
CA ASN A 9 -5.48 24.11 -3.43
C ASN A 9 -6.20 22.76 -3.28
N THR A 10 -7.49 22.77 -2.96
CA THR A 10 -8.29 21.54 -2.85
C THR A 10 -8.36 20.79 -4.18
N LEU A 11 -8.63 21.49 -5.29
CA LEU A 11 -8.67 20.87 -6.62
C LEU A 11 -7.33 20.25 -7.01
N SER A 12 -6.23 20.94 -6.70
CA SER A 12 -4.88 20.44 -6.97
C SER A 12 -4.55 19.19 -6.13
N GLN A 13 -5.01 19.14 -4.87
CA GLN A 13 -4.81 17.99 -3.99
C GLN A 13 -5.64 16.77 -4.39
N ILE A 14 -6.82 16.96 -4.98
CA ILE A 14 -7.66 15.84 -5.46
C ILE A 14 -6.95 15.06 -6.57
N LEU A 15 -6.24 15.75 -7.46
CA LEU A 15 -5.51 15.16 -8.58
C LEU A 15 -4.06 14.80 -8.25
N SER A 16 -3.66 14.89 -6.98
CA SER A 16 -2.28 14.59 -6.59
C SER A 16 -2.00 13.09 -6.61
N PRO A 17 -0.78 12.66 -6.99
CA PRO A 17 -0.37 11.25 -6.94
C PRO A 17 -0.56 10.59 -5.57
N THR A 18 -0.37 11.35 -4.48
CA THR A 18 -0.52 10.87 -3.11
C THR A 18 -1.98 10.53 -2.80
N THR A 19 -2.93 11.35 -3.23
CA THR A 19 -4.36 11.07 -3.10
C THR A 19 -4.75 9.79 -3.82
N PHE A 20 -4.25 9.57 -5.04
CA PHE A 20 -4.48 8.30 -5.75
C PHE A 20 -3.90 7.10 -5.00
N GLY A 21 -2.70 7.23 -4.41
CA GLY A 21 -2.10 6.18 -3.58
C GLY A 21 -2.96 5.81 -2.36
N PHE A 22 -3.45 6.81 -1.62
CA PHE A 22 -4.34 6.57 -0.47
C PHE A 22 -5.71 6.06 -0.88
N ALA A 23 -6.26 6.51 -2.01
CA ALA A 23 -7.51 6.00 -2.56
C ALA A 23 -7.41 4.49 -2.89
N LEU A 24 -6.31 4.07 -3.52
CA LEU A 24 -6.05 2.66 -3.80
C LEU A 24 -5.91 1.83 -2.51
N ALA A 25 -5.23 2.35 -1.50
CA ALA A 25 -5.15 1.68 -0.19
C ALA A 25 -6.50 1.59 0.51
N ALA A 26 -7.33 2.64 0.43
CA ALA A 26 -8.68 2.62 0.98
C ALA A 26 -9.54 1.56 0.28
N ILE A 27 -9.49 1.47 -1.05
CA ILE A 27 -10.19 0.42 -1.82
C ILE A 27 -9.70 -0.97 -1.40
N GLY A 28 -8.39 -1.18 -1.27
CA GLY A 28 -7.83 -2.44 -0.80
C GLY A 28 -8.29 -2.81 0.61
N LEU A 29 -8.37 -1.83 1.51
CA LEU A 29 -8.90 -2.04 2.87
C LEU A 29 -10.40 -2.37 2.85
N SER A 30 -11.18 -1.70 2.00
CA SER A 30 -12.61 -2.00 1.81
C SER A 30 -12.83 -3.44 1.32
N ILE A 31 -11.94 -3.96 0.47
CA ILE A 31 -12.00 -5.36 0.02
C ILE A 31 -11.76 -6.32 1.20
N HIS A 32 -10.70 -6.11 1.98
CA HIS A 32 -10.37 -7.00 3.11
C HIS A 32 -11.42 -6.93 4.23
N PHE A 33 -11.71 -5.74 4.73
CA PHE A 33 -12.56 -5.57 5.90
C PHE A 33 -14.05 -5.52 5.53
N GLY A 34 -14.40 -4.81 4.45
CA GLY A 34 -15.79 -4.62 4.03
C GLY A 34 -16.42 -5.88 3.43
N PHE A 35 -15.71 -6.59 2.55
CA PHE A 35 -16.26 -7.77 1.88
C PHE A 35 -15.84 -9.09 2.53
N ALA A 36 -14.56 -9.24 2.91
CA ALA A 36 -14.07 -10.50 3.48
C ALA A 36 -14.17 -10.56 5.03
N GLY A 37 -14.45 -9.45 5.71
CA GLY A 37 -14.50 -9.39 7.18
C GLY A 37 -13.14 -9.58 7.86
N LEU A 38 -12.04 -9.41 7.12
CA LEU A 38 -10.68 -9.58 7.60
C LEU A 38 -10.10 -8.22 8.00
N LEU A 39 -9.82 -8.03 9.28
CA LEU A 39 -9.20 -6.80 9.80
C LEU A 39 -7.71 -6.77 9.40
N ASN A 40 -7.40 -6.16 8.25
CA ASN A 40 -6.03 -5.93 7.79
C ASN A 40 -5.60 -4.49 8.12
N MET A 41 -4.75 -4.35 9.13
CA MET A 41 -4.20 -3.05 9.56
C MET A 41 -2.79 -2.78 8.98
N GLY A 42 -2.28 -3.70 8.16
CA GLY A 42 -0.94 -3.66 7.58
C GLY A 42 -0.85 -3.07 6.17
N VAL A 43 -1.91 -2.39 5.69
CA VAL A 43 -2.01 -1.90 4.29
C VAL A 43 -0.83 -0.99 3.92
N ALA A 44 -0.31 -0.20 4.86
CA ALA A 44 0.85 0.64 4.66
C ALA A 44 2.12 -0.15 4.30
N GLY A 45 2.31 -1.35 4.86
CA GLY A 45 3.45 -2.22 4.53
C GLY A 45 3.39 -2.71 3.08
N PHE A 46 2.20 -3.13 2.62
CA PHE A 46 2.00 -3.52 1.22
C PHE A 46 2.26 -2.35 0.25
N MET A 47 1.79 -1.16 0.61
CA MET A 47 2.04 0.05 -0.18
C MET A 47 3.54 0.37 -0.24
N ALA A 48 4.26 0.29 0.89
CA ALA A 48 5.69 0.56 0.94
C ALA A 48 6.49 -0.42 0.06
N VAL A 49 6.25 -1.73 0.18
CA VAL A 49 6.94 -2.74 -0.65
C VAL A 49 6.76 -2.47 -2.15
N GLY A 50 5.54 -2.14 -2.59
CA GLY A 50 5.27 -1.82 -4.00
C GLY A 50 5.94 -0.51 -4.44
N ALA A 51 5.82 0.55 -3.64
CA ALA A 51 6.37 1.87 -3.96
C ALA A 51 7.90 1.88 -4.00
N TYR A 52 8.57 1.30 -3.00
CA TYR A 52 10.02 1.18 -2.97
C TYR A 52 10.53 0.23 -4.05
N GLY A 53 9.84 -0.90 -4.27
CA GLY A 53 10.16 -1.82 -5.36
C GLY A 53 10.15 -1.12 -6.73
N PHE A 54 9.14 -0.31 -6.99
CA PHE A 54 9.04 0.53 -8.18
C PHE A 54 10.18 1.57 -8.24
N ALA A 55 10.37 2.35 -7.18
CA ALA A 55 11.33 3.44 -7.15
C ALA A 55 12.78 2.94 -7.33
N ILE A 56 13.17 1.89 -6.61
CA ILE A 56 14.52 1.30 -6.70
C ILE A 56 14.76 0.72 -8.10
N SER A 57 13.74 0.10 -8.71
CA SER A 57 13.85 -0.45 -10.08
C SER A 57 14.15 0.63 -11.11
N ILE A 58 13.61 1.83 -10.94
CA ILE A 58 13.89 2.96 -11.82
C ILE A 58 15.26 3.58 -11.48
N LEU A 59 15.47 3.93 -10.21
CA LEU A 59 16.62 4.74 -9.78
C LEU A 59 17.94 3.96 -9.80
N THR A 60 17.91 2.66 -9.51
CA THR A 60 19.13 1.84 -9.38
C THR A 60 19.34 0.93 -10.59
N LEU A 61 18.27 0.32 -11.13
CA LEU A 61 18.38 -0.62 -12.25
C LEU A 61 18.15 0.04 -13.62
N GLY A 62 17.69 1.30 -13.67
CA GLY A 62 17.44 2.02 -14.92
C GLY A 62 16.31 1.43 -15.76
N LEU A 63 15.40 0.66 -15.16
CA LEU A 63 14.30 0.03 -15.87
C LEU A 63 13.27 1.07 -16.34
N PRO A 64 12.60 0.85 -17.49
CA PRO A 64 11.50 1.71 -17.91
C PRO A 64 10.31 1.60 -16.95
N TRP A 65 9.49 2.64 -16.88
CA TRP A 65 8.42 2.77 -15.89
C TRP A 65 7.44 1.58 -15.86
N TRP A 66 7.11 1.00 -17.02
CA TRP A 66 6.20 -0.15 -17.11
C TRP A 66 6.81 -1.43 -16.54
N ALA A 67 8.12 -1.64 -16.73
CA ALA A 67 8.84 -2.79 -16.17
C ALA A 67 8.99 -2.63 -14.65
N ALA A 68 9.32 -1.42 -14.19
CA ALA A 68 9.35 -1.12 -12.76
C ALA A 68 7.97 -1.30 -12.10
N ALA A 69 6.88 -0.96 -12.79
CA ALA A 69 5.53 -1.19 -12.29
C ALA A 69 5.25 -2.69 -12.10
N LEU A 70 5.63 -3.52 -13.07
CA LEU A 70 5.54 -4.98 -12.94
C LEU A 70 6.36 -5.51 -11.77
N VAL A 71 7.58 -5.01 -11.57
CA VAL A 71 8.40 -5.39 -10.41
C VAL A 71 7.69 -5.04 -9.09
N GLY A 72 7.12 -3.84 -8.97
CA GLY A 72 6.33 -3.44 -7.80
C GLY A 72 5.15 -4.37 -7.55
N PHE A 73 4.38 -4.73 -8.58
CA PHE A 73 3.27 -5.69 -8.46
C PHE A 73 3.73 -7.08 -8.03
N VAL A 74 4.81 -7.59 -8.61
CA VAL A 74 5.37 -8.90 -8.26
C VAL A 74 5.85 -8.91 -6.82
N LEU A 75 6.57 -7.87 -6.37
CA LEU A 75 7.03 -7.76 -4.99
C LEU A 75 5.87 -7.69 -3.99
N ALA A 76 4.84 -6.91 -4.29
CA ALA A 76 3.63 -6.84 -3.45
C ALA A 76 2.91 -8.19 -3.39
N ALA A 77 2.80 -8.91 -4.51
CA ALA A 77 2.19 -10.25 -4.57
C ALA A 77 3.00 -11.29 -3.79
N VAL A 78 4.33 -11.27 -3.91
CA VAL A 78 5.23 -12.13 -3.15
C VAL A 78 5.10 -11.85 -1.65
N PHE A 79 5.09 -10.59 -1.24
CA PHE A 79 4.88 -10.21 0.15
C PHE A 79 3.49 -10.66 0.67
N ALA A 80 2.45 -10.55 -0.16
CA ALA A 80 1.12 -11.06 0.14
C ALA A 80 1.07 -12.58 0.29
N LEU A 81 1.86 -13.34 -0.47
CA LEU A 81 1.96 -14.79 -0.30
C LEU A 81 2.72 -15.15 0.99
N ILE A 82 3.85 -14.49 1.24
CA ILE A 82 4.67 -14.70 2.44
C ILE A 82 3.85 -14.44 3.71
N LEU A 83 3.06 -13.36 3.73
CA LEU A 83 2.21 -13.02 4.87
C LEU A 83 0.89 -13.80 4.86
N GLY A 84 0.30 -14.04 3.70
CA GLY A 84 -1.01 -14.67 3.53
C GLY A 84 -1.01 -16.12 3.98
N ILE A 85 -0.05 -16.92 3.52
CA ILE A 85 0.02 -18.36 3.84
C ILE A 85 0.00 -18.64 5.37
N PRO A 86 0.86 -18.02 6.21
CA PRO A 86 0.82 -18.26 7.64
C PRO A 86 -0.42 -17.67 8.31
N THR A 87 -1.01 -16.60 7.77
CA THR A 87 -2.17 -15.93 8.38
C THR A 87 -3.52 -16.58 8.06
N LEU A 88 -3.60 -17.51 7.09
CA LEU A 88 -4.83 -18.25 6.77
C LEU A 88 -5.47 -18.97 7.96
N ARG A 89 -4.68 -19.29 9.00
CA ARG A 89 -5.14 -19.97 10.21
C ARG A 89 -5.60 -19.01 11.32
N LEU A 90 -5.34 -17.71 11.17
CA LEU A 90 -5.66 -16.69 12.15
C LEU A 90 -7.04 -16.09 11.86
N ARG A 91 -7.74 -15.68 12.91
CA ARG A 91 -9.08 -15.08 12.83
C ARG A 91 -9.17 -13.86 13.73
N GLY A 92 -10.03 -12.92 13.36
CA GLY A 92 -10.31 -11.71 14.15
C GLY A 92 -9.03 -10.94 14.48
N ASP A 93 -8.86 -10.63 15.76
CA ASP A 93 -7.81 -9.73 16.25
C ASP A 93 -6.39 -10.26 16.02
N TYR A 94 -6.20 -11.59 15.96
CA TYR A 94 -4.89 -12.17 15.69
C TYR A 94 -4.37 -11.83 14.29
N LEU A 95 -5.27 -11.75 13.30
CA LEU A 95 -4.90 -11.35 11.95
C LEU A 95 -4.43 -9.89 11.92
N ALA A 96 -5.15 -9.02 12.64
CA ALA A 96 -4.82 -7.61 12.71
C ALA A 96 -3.44 -7.37 13.34
N ILE A 97 -3.16 -8.03 14.47
CA ILE A 97 -1.86 -7.93 15.15
C ILE A 97 -0.72 -8.33 14.21
N VAL A 98 -0.87 -9.44 13.49
CA VAL A 98 0.16 -9.91 12.54
C VAL A 98 0.35 -8.95 11.37
N THR A 99 -0.73 -8.36 10.85
CA THR A 99 -0.63 -7.38 9.76
C THR A 99 0.07 -6.08 10.21
N ILE A 100 -0.17 -5.63 11.44
CA ILE A 100 0.55 -4.48 12.03
C ILE A 100 2.03 -4.80 12.19
N ALA A 101 2.36 -5.97 12.77
CA ALA A 101 3.73 -6.39 12.96
C ALA A 101 4.47 -6.48 11.61
N ALA A 102 3.82 -7.02 10.57
CA ALA A 102 4.39 -7.08 9.22
C ALA A 102 4.65 -5.68 8.64
N ALA A 103 3.72 -4.74 8.80
CA ALA A 103 3.91 -3.37 8.36
C ALA A 103 5.03 -2.67 9.14
N GLU A 104 5.18 -2.95 10.44
CA GLU A 104 6.26 -2.41 11.25
C GLU A 104 7.63 -2.96 10.84
N VAL A 105 7.73 -4.26 10.54
CA VAL A 105 8.96 -4.86 9.98
C VAL A 105 9.34 -4.17 8.68
N VAL A 106 8.37 -3.94 7.79
CA VAL A 106 8.62 -3.21 6.53
C VAL A 106 9.08 -1.79 6.80
N ARG A 107 8.49 -1.08 7.78
CA ARG A 107 8.89 0.28 8.16
C ARG A 107 10.32 0.35 8.72
N LEU A 108 10.84 -0.73 9.30
CA LEU A 108 12.22 -0.77 9.80
C LEU A 108 13.25 -1.05 8.70
N LEU A 109 12.82 -1.62 7.56
CA LEU A 109 13.69 -1.92 6.43
C LEU A 109 13.92 -0.74 5.48
N PHE A 110 13.03 0.25 5.51
CA PHE A 110 13.04 1.44 4.65
C PHE A 110 13.21 2.70 5.47
#